data_AF-A0A131YQA7-F1
#
_entry.id   AF-A0A131YQA7-F1
#
_cell.length_a   1.000
_cell.length_b   1.000
_cell.length_c   1.000
_cell.angle_alpha   90.00
_cell.angle_beta   90.00
_cell.angle_gamma   90.00
#
_symmetry.space_group_name_H-M   'P 1'
#
loop_
_entity.id
_entity.type
_entity.pdbx_description
1 polymer ?
#
loop_
_entity_poly.entity_id
_entity_poly.type
_entity_poly.pdbx_seq_one_letter_code
_entity_poly.pdbx_strand_id
1 'polypeptide(L)'
;MKFIPSIIFTLFMTVKQSLLVSFSYQEFDDYDIKKFLNTTEPIWTFNTTAYRRRLCRVDVMHNITEELIIFNRSYFRTRRNITSTKVVRGKFSDEFEDELTTGPKGSVVVAQEQLFYVNEAYTCGIFMVIPEPYGNYPHYELRVKNASIMNGREGIDPNCTIEFDGIGPQGQLAYKPDCQKIMFPRLHFS
;
A
#
# COMPACT_ATOMS: atom_id res chain seq x y z
N MET A 1 10.66 -33.15 -72.76
CA MET A 1 11.17 -33.82 -71.54
C MET A 1 11.43 -32.74 -70.49
N LYS A 2 10.70 -32.78 -69.36
CA LYS A 2 10.92 -32.05 -68.09
C LYS A 2 10.67 -30.52 -68.07
N PHE A 3 9.68 -30.09 -67.27
CA PHE A 3 9.78 -29.30 -66.00
C PHE A 3 10.21 -27.84 -66.25
N ILE A 4 9.54 -26.78 -65.77
CA ILE A 4 9.15 -26.46 -64.38
C ILE A 4 7.98 -25.44 -64.39
N PRO A 5 6.90 -25.60 -63.61
CA PRO A 5 6.00 -24.50 -63.26
C PRO A 5 6.39 -23.86 -61.91
N SER A 6 6.16 -22.55 -61.85
CA SER A 6 5.87 -21.72 -60.66
C SER A 6 6.78 -21.82 -59.45
N ILE A 7 7.60 -20.78 -59.32
CA ILE A 7 8.21 -20.31 -58.09
C ILE A 7 7.09 -19.78 -57.16
N ILE A 8 7.30 -19.98 -55.85
CA ILE A 8 6.66 -19.30 -54.71
C ILE A 8 5.24 -19.78 -54.37
N PHE A 9 5.13 -20.77 -53.46
CA PHE A 9 4.34 -20.65 -52.22
C PHE A 9 4.36 -21.97 -51.43
N THR A 10 5.48 -22.35 -50.84
CA THR A 10 5.50 -23.27 -49.68
C THR A 10 6.86 -23.15 -49.02
N LEU A 11 7.04 -22.15 -48.14
CA LEU A 11 8.07 -22.25 -47.12
C LEU A 11 7.52 -23.18 -46.04
N PHE A 12 8.34 -24.16 -45.71
CA PHE A 12 8.02 -25.30 -44.87
C PHE A 12 7.54 -24.88 -43.47
N MET A 13 6.36 -25.39 -43.13
CA MET A 13 5.85 -25.57 -41.77
C MET A 13 6.79 -26.47 -40.96
N THR A 14 7.87 -25.96 -40.39
CA THR A 14 8.54 -26.61 -39.23
C THR A 14 9.48 -25.64 -38.52
N VAL A 15 8.94 -24.88 -37.56
CA VAL A 15 9.66 -24.61 -36.30
C VAL A 15 8.70 -24.93 -35.17
N LYS A 16 8.61 -26.22 -34.83
CA LYS A 16 8.19 -26.64 -33.50
C LYS A 16 9.35 -26.31 -32.56
N GLN A 17 9.34 -25.14 -31.95
CA GLN A 17 9.95 -25.00 -30.63
C GLN A 17 8.89 -24.33 -29.77
N SER A 18 8.37 -25.16 -28.88
CA SER A 18 7.56 -24.83 -27.72
C SER A 18 8.13 -23.63 -26.98
N LEU A 19 7.72 -22.43 -27.37
CA LEU A 19 7.55 -21.35 -26.41
C LEU A 19 6.21 -21.64 -25.75
N LEU A 20 6.25 -22.51 -24.74
CA LEU A 20 5.40 -22.28 -23.59
C LEU A 20 5.84 -20.91 -23.08
N VAL A 21 5.23 -19.87 -23.64
CA VAL A 21 5.19 -18.58 -22.97
C VAL A 21 4.44 -18.92 -21.69
N SER A 22 5.19 -19.24 -20.64
CA SER A 22 4.72 -19.09 -19.28
C SER A 22 4.53 -17.59 -19.12
N PHE A 23 3.45 -17.08 -19.73
CA PHE A 23 2.79 -15.92 -19.21
C PHE A 23 2.34 -16.41 -17.85
N SER A 24 3.17 -16.19 -16.83
CA SER A 24 2.68 -16.19 -15.48
C SER A 24 1.58 -15.14 -15.54
N TYR A 25 0.34 -15.60 -15.71
CA TYR A 25 -0.79 -14.88 -15.16
C TYR A 25 -0.37 -14.68 -13.72
N GLN A 26 0.10 -13.47 -13.42
CA GLN A 26 0.21 -13.04 -12.05
C GLN A 26 -1.24 -13.09 -11.61
N GLU A 27 -1.58 -14.16 -10.89
CA GLU A 27 -2.82 -14.26 -10.15
C GLU A 27 -2.83 -12.97 -9.33
N PHE A 28 -3.69 -12.03 -9.74
CA PHE A 28 -3.90 -10.84 -8.93
C PHE A 28 -4.58 -11.40 -7.70
N ASP A 29 -3.79 -11.66 -6.65
CA ASP A 29 -4.31 -11.96 -5.33
C ASP A 29 -5.32 -10.85 -5.01
N ASP A 30 -6.57 -11.23 -4.80
CA ASP A 30 -7.63 -10.30 -4.44
C ASP A 30 -7.37 -9.87 -2.98
N TYR A 31 -6.66 -8.75 -2.83
CA TYR A 31 -6.23 -8.27 -1.53
C TYR A 31 -7.40 -7.61 -0.80
N ASP A 32 -7.83 -8.19 0.32
CA ASP A 32 -8.91 -7.62 1.12
C ASP A 32 -8.40 -6.48 2.04
N ILE A 33 -8.67 -5.23 1.63
CA ILE A 33 -8.29 -4.05 2.41
C ILE A 33 -9.02 -3.97 3.76
N LYS A 34 -10.26 -4.48 3.84
CA LYS A 34 -11.03 -4.52 5.09
C LYS A 34 -10.35 -5.43 6.09
N LYS A 35 -9.87 -6.60 5.67
CA LYS A 35 -9.12 -7.53 6.54
C LYS A 35 -7.83 -6.93 7.07
N PHE A 36 -7.11 -6.14 6.27
CA PHE A 36 -5.94 -5.42 6.76
C PHE A 36 -6.29 -4.38 7.82
N LEU A 37 -7.33 -3.59 7.57
CA LEU A 37 -7.75 -2.46 8.40
C LEU A 37 -8.57 -2.89 9.63
N ASN A 38 -9.17 -4.08 9.63
CA ASN A 38 -9.94 -4.60 10.76
C ASN A 38 -9.01 -5.09 11.89
N THR A 39 -8.42 -4.13 12.61
CA THR A 39 -7.52 -4.38 13.72
C THR A 39 -7.69 -3.33 14.82
N THR A 40 -7.40 -3.74 16.06
CA THR A 40 -7.28 -2.84 17.20
C THR A 40 -5.88 -2.23 17.33
N GLU A 41 -4.90 -2.73 16.57
CA GLU A 41 -3.54 -2.23 16.59
C GLU A 41 -3.41 -0.90 15.83
N PRO A 42 -2.57 0.03 16.32
CA PRO A 42 -2.16 1.16 15.51
C PRO A 42 -1.46 0.69 14.22
N ILE A 43 -1.82 1.29 13.09
CA ILE A 43 -1.15 1.05 11.80
C ILE A 43 -0.25 2.23 11.51
N TRP A 44 1.05 1.97 11.40
CA TRP A 44 2.07 2.98 11.15
C TRP A 44 2.44 3.03 9.67
N THR A 45 2.58 4.23 9.11
CA THR A 45 3.33 4.40 7.86
C THR A 45 4.81 4.30 8.19
N PHE A 46 5.45 3.20 7.79
CA PHE A 46 6.86 2.97 8.03
C PHE A 46 7.74 3.70 7.00
N ASN A 47 7.41 3.57 5.72
CA ASN A 47 8.13 4.17 4.60
C ASN A 47 7.14 4.77 3.58
N THR A 48 7.52 5.83 2.88
CA THR A 48 6.66 6.47 1.87
C THR A 48 7.45 7.08 0.72
N THR A 49 6.91 6.99 -0.49
CA THR A 49 7.44 7.66 -1.68
C THR A 49 6.85 9.07 -1.88
N ALA A 50 5.99 9.53 -0.96
CA ALA A 50 5.39 10.86 -1.04
C ALA A 50 6.46 11.96 -1.09
N TYR A 51 6.28 12.92 -2.00
CA TYR A 51 7.17 14.09 -2.08
C TYR A 51 7.32 14.80 -0.73
N ARG A 52 6.21 14.94 0.02
CA ARG A 52 6.20 15.47 1.40
C ARG A 52 5.80 14.39 2.39
N ARG A 53 6.80 13.69 2.92
CA ARG A 53 6.63 12.71 4.01
C ARG A 53 6.01 13.33 5.26
N ARG A 54 5.01 12.64 5.82
CA ARG A 54 4.42 12.92 7.13
C ARG A 54 5.12 12.03 8.17
N LEU A 55 5.86 12.64 9.09
CA LEU A 55 6.55 11.89 10.15
C LEU A 55 5.56 11.30 11.14
N CYS A 56 5.85 10.08 11.60
CA CYS A 56 5.06 9.37 12.60
C CYS A 56 3.57 9.31 12.24
N ARG A 57 3.27 9.11 10.95
CA ARG A 57 1.89 8.92 10.52
C ARG A 57 1.37 7.59 11.06
N VAL A 58 0.25 7.66 11.78
CA VAL A 58 -0.40 6.50 12.40
C VAL A 58 -1.90 6.62 12.27
N ASP A 59 -2.53 5.50 11.93
CA ASP A 59 -3.97 5.33 11.86
C ASP A 59 -4.44 4.41 12.98
N VAL A 60 -5.45 4.84 13.72
CA VAL A 60 -6.06 4.11 14.83
C VAL A 60 -7.53 3.92 14.54
N MET A 61 -7.93 2.69 14.27
CA MET A 61 -9.28 2.34 13.83
C MET A 61 -10.26 2.40 14.99
N HIS A 62 -11.45 2.96 14.75
CA HIS A 62 -12.50 3.08 15.76
C HIS A 62 -13.73 2.25 15.44
N ASN A 63 -14.17 2.29 14.18
CA ASN A 63 -15.34 1.57 13.72
C ASN A 63 -15.12 1.15 12.27
N ILE A 64 -15.45 -0.08 11.96
CA ILE A 64 -15.42 -0.65 10.61
C ILE A 64 -16.72 -1.43 10.39
N THR A 65 -17.34 -1.19 9.25
CA THR A 65 -18.48 -1.94 8.74
C THR A 65 -18.16 -2.40 7.32
N GLU A 66 -19.08 -3.12 6.68
CA GLU A 66 -18.90 -3.53 5.28
C GLU A 66 -18.72 -2.37 4.30
N GLU A 67 -19.31 -1.22 4.59
CA GLU A 67 -19.31 -0.07 3.68
C GLU A 67 -18.32 1.03 4.10
N LEU A 68 -18.04 1.16 5.40
CA LEU A 68 -17.43 2.35 5.96
C LEU A 68 -16.38 2.02 7.01
N ILE A 69 -15.41 2.92 7.13
CA ILE A 69 -14.45 2.91 8.23
C ILE A 69 -14.32 4.31 8.84
N ILE A 70 -14.11 4.37 10.16
CA ILE A 70 -13.83 5.59 10.91
C ILE A 70 -12.57 5.35 11.73
N PHE A 71 -11.61 6.26 11.62
CA PHE A 71 -10.34 6.15 12.32
C PHE A 71 -9.72 7.52 12.62
N ASN A 72 -8.81 7.54 13.59
CA ASN A 72 -7.98 8.71 13.87
C ASN A 72 -6.67 8.59 13.11
N ARG A 73 -6.39 9.56 12.23
CA ARG A 73 -5.10 9.71 11.56
C ARG A 73 -4.29 10.80 12.26
N SER A 74 -3.16 10.41 12.83
CA SER A 74 -2.23 11.32 13.50
C SER A 74 -0.90 11.40 12.76
N TYR A 75 -0.22 12.54 12.86
CA TYR A 75 1.17 12.69 12.40
C TYR A 75 1.86 13.83 13.14
N PHE A 76 3.18 13.76 13.22
CA PHE A 76 4.00 14.78 13.84
C PHE A 76 4.27 15.96 12.88
N ARG A 77 4.08 17.18 13.37
CA ARG A 77 4.36 18.43 12.65
C ARG A 77 5.64 19.06 13.16
N THR A 78 6.76 18.73 12.53
CA THR A 78 8.11 19.21 12.93
C THR A 78 8.18 20.72 13.13
N ARG A 79 7.60 21.51 12.20
CA ARG A 79 7.63 22.99 12.28
C ARG A 79 6.94 23.57 13.51
N ARG A 80 6.00 22.84 14.11
CA ARG A 80 5.22 23.28 15.26
C ARG A 80 5.53 22.48 16.53
N ASN A 81 6.34 21.43 16.42
CA ASN A 81 6.62 20.48 17.50
C ASN A 81 5.34 19.93 18.17
N ILE A 82 4.31 19.62 17.37
CA ILE A 82 3.03 19.08 17.86
C ILE A 82 2.59 17.88 17.04
N THR A 83 1.81 17.00 17.67
CA THR A 83 1.01 15.99 16.99
C THR A 83 -0.26 16.62 16.44
N SER A 84 -0.59 16.33 15.19
CA SER A 84 -1.87 16.69 14.58
C SER A 84 -2.70 15.44 14.37
N THR A 85 -3.91 15.41 14.91
CA THR A 85 -4.86 14.31 14.74
C THR A 85 -6.10 14.79 14.00
N LYS A 86 -6.64 13.95 13.13
CA LYS A 86 -7.92 14.17 12.43
C LYS A 86 -8.75 12.88 12.46
N VAL A 87 -10.05 13.03 12.62
CA VAL A 87 -11.00 11.94 12.37
C VAL A 87 -11.18 11.80 10.86
N VAL A 88 -10.88 10.62 10.34
CA VAL A 88 -11.03 10.26 8.94
C VAL A 88 -12.22 9.32 8.80
N ARG A 89 -13.01 9.53 7.75
CA ARG A 89 -14.01 8.58 7.30
C ARG A 89 -13.53 8.01 5.98
N GLY A 90 -13.57 6.69 5.86
CA GLY A 90 -13.39 5.98 4.61
C GLY A 90 -14.67 5.32 4.13
N LYS A 91 -14.83 5.21 2.81
CA LYS A 91 -15.85 4.36 2.16
C LYS A 91 -15.13 3.30 1.33
N PHE A 92 -15.42 2.03 1.57
CA PHE A 92 -14.90 0.92 0.76
C PHE A 92 -15.54 0.96 -0.64
N SER A 93 -14.80 0.50 -1.64
CA SER A 93 -15.36 0.32 -2.97
C SER A 93 -16.38 -0.83 -2.96
N ASP A 94 -17.47 -0.64 -3.72
CA ASP A 94 -18.48 -1.68 -3.95
C ASP A 94 -18.03 -2.64 -5.08
N GLU A 95 -16.95 -2.29 -5.80
CA GLU A 95 -16.43 -3.01 -6.99
C GLU A 95 -15.06 -3.66 -6.74
N PHE A 96 -14.21 -3.07 -5.90
CA PHE A 96 -12.82 -3.49 -5.69
C PHE A 96 -12.53 -3.74 -4.19
N GLU A 97 -12.20 -4.98 -3.81
CA GLU A 97 -11.97 -5.35 -2.41
C GLU A 97 -10.69 -4.73 -1.82
N ASP A 98 -9.80 -4.23 -2.67
CA ASP A 98 -8.54 -3.61 -2.30
C ASP A 98 -8.62 -2.08 -2.21
N GLU A 99 -9.80 -1.47 -2.40
CA GLU A 99 -9.92 -0.01 -2.52
C GLU A 99 -10.81 0.64 -1.44
N LEU A 100 -10.39 1.81 -0.96
CA LEU A 100 -11.27 2.77 -0.28
C LEU A 100 -11.00 4.22 -0.67
N THR A 101 -12.01 5.06 -0.56
CA THR A 101 -11.85 6.52 -0.58
C THR A 101 -11.81 7.06 0.84
N THR A 102 -11.03 8.10 1.10
CA THR A 102 -10.88 8.71 2.43
C THR A 102 -11.07 10.23 2.41
N GLY A 103 -11.63 10.76 3.49
CA GLY A 103 -11.89 12.19 3.68
C GLY A 103 -12.00 12.55 5.15
N PRO A 104 -11.85 13.84 5.53
CA PRO A 104 -12.26 14.28 6.86
C PRO A 104 -13.74 13.92 7.08
N LYS A 105 -14.10 13.49 8.29
CA LYS A 105 -15.50 13.16 8.61
C LYS A 105 -16.41 14.38 8.33
N GLY A 106 -17.44 14.18 7.50
CA GLY A 106 -18.39 15.25 7.11
C GLY A 106 -17.88 16.22 6.05
N SER A 107 -16.82 15.86 5.33
CA SER A 107 -16.18 16.66 4.27
C SER A 107 -16.04 15.89 2.97
N VAL A 108 -15.58 16.56 1.91
CA VAL A 108 -15.21 15.95 0.62
C VAL A 108 -14.11 14.89 0.76
N VAL A 109 -14.11 13.94 -0.16
CA VAL A 109 -13.02 12.97 -0.37
C VAL A 109 -11.72 13.72 -0.68
N VAL A 110 -10.61 13.25 -0.11
CA VAL A 110 -9.28 13.87 -0.28
C VAL A 110 -8.23 12.87 -0.77
N ALA A 111 -8.55 11.58 -0.80
CA ALA A 111 -7.71 10.55 -1.42
C ALA A 111 -8.49 9.28 -1.74
N GLN A 112 -8.09 8.59 -2.79
CA GLN A 112 -8.33 7.16 -3.01
C GLN A 112 -7.10 6.39 -2.51
N GLU A 113 -7.31 5.29 -1.83
CA GLU A 113 -6.26 4.42 -1.27
C GLU A 113 -6.53 2.99 -1.72
N GLN A 114 -5.52 2.34 -2.32
CA GLN A 114 -5.59 0.97 -2.83
C GLN A 114 -4.52 0.11 -2.16
N LEU A 115 -4.87 -1.09 -1.69
CA LEU A 115 -3.95 -2.08 -1.14
C LEU A 115 -3.23 -2.79 -2.28
N PHE A 116 -2.04 -2.30 -2.61
CA PHE A 116 -1.24 -2.77 -3.74
C PHE A 116 -0.50 -4.09 -3.47
N TYR A 117 -0.20 -4.37 -2.20
CA TYR A 117 0.44 -5.60 -1.74
C TYR A 117 0.12 -5.81 -0.26
N VAL A 118 -0.02 -7.06 0.17
CA VAL A 118 -0.10 -7.42 1.59
C VAL A 118 0.59 -8.76 1.83
N ASN A 119 1.23 -8.92 2.98
CA ASN A 119 1.74 -10.24 3.34
C ASN A 119 0.59 -11.16 3.80
N GLU A 120 0.82 -12.48 3.78
CA GLU A 120 -0.19 -13.49 4.14
C GLU A 120 -0.83 -13.28 5.52
N ALA A 121 -0.05 -12.76 6.47
CA ALA A 121 -0.49 -12.50 7.84
C ALA A 121 -1.24 -11.16 8.01
N TYR A 122 -1.34 -10.35 6.94
CA TYR A 122 -1.92 -9.00 6.98
C TYR A 122 -1.26 -8.11 8.06
N THR A 123 0.03 -8.30 8.32
CA THR A 123 0.80 -7.53 9.32
C THR A 123 1.54 -6.34 8.71
N CYS A 124 1.73 -6.35 7.39
CA CYS A 124 2.21 -5.22 6.62
C CYS A 124 1.62 -5.24 5.21
N GLY A 125 1.51 -4.06 4.61
CA GLY A 125 1.00 -3.89 3.27
C GLY A 125 1.45 -2.59 2.65
N ILE A 126 1.38 -2.53 1.33
CA ILE A 126 1.75 -1.36 0.53
C ILE A 126 0.47 -0.73 0.04
N PHE A 127 0.28 0.54 0.36
CA PHE A 127 -0.87 1.32 -0.07
C PHE A 127 -0.44 2.26 -1.18
N MET A 128 -1.08 2.18 -2.35
CA MET A 128 -1.06 3.27 -3.30
C MET A 128 -2.06 4.33 -2.85
N VAL A 129 -1.62 5.59 -2.79
CA VAL A 129 -2.44 6.73 -2.35
C VAL A 129 -2.49 7.74 -3.49
N ILE A 130 -3.71 8.02 -3.96
CA ILE A 130 -4.03 8.95 -5.04
C ILE A 130 -4.73 10.17 -4.42
N PRO A 131 -4.05 11.32 -4.25
CA PRO A 131 -4.63 12.49 -3.60
C PRO A 131 -5.63 13.25 -4.50
N GLU A 132 -6.68 13.80 -3.88
CA GLU A 132 -7.71 14.64 -4.53
C GLU A 132 -7.62 16.12 -4.05
N PRO A 133 -7.89 17.12 -4.91
CA PRO A 133 -8.13 17.02 -6.36
C PRO A 133 -6.84 16.79 -7.16
N TYR A 134 -7.00 16.29 -8.39
CA TYR A 134 -5.93 16.06 -9.38
C TYR A 134 -4.86 17.15 -9.40
N GLY A 135 -3.59 16.73 -9.31
CA GLY A 135 -2.40 17.61 -9.32
C GLY A 135 -1.23 17.12 -8.46
N ASN A 136 -1.47 16.14 -7.59
CA ASN A 136 -0.41 15.41 -6.89
C ASN A 136 -0.22 14.03 -7.51
N TYR A 137 1.03 13.59 -7.67
CA TYR A 137 1.33 12.25 -8.16
C TYR A 137 0.91 11.19 -7.13
N PRO A 138 0.42 10.02 -7.58
CA PRO A 138 0.27 8.86 -6.73
C PRO A 138 1.57 8.56 -6.00
N HIS A 139 1.46 8.09 -4.77
CA HIS A 139 2.60 7.67 -3.97
C HIS A 139 2.26 6.39 -3.23
N TYR A 140 3.29 5.72 -2.76
CA TYR A 140 3.17 4.45 -2.07
C TYR A 140 3.55 4.62 -0.60
N GLU A 141 2.87 3.89 0.26
CA GLU A 141 3.12 3.83 1.69
C GLU A 141 3.25 2.38 2.13
N LEU A 142 4.43 2.02 2.66
CA LEU A 142 4.59 0.79 3.43
C LEU A 142 3.95 1.01 4.80
N ARG A 143 2.83 0.33 5.04
CA ARG A 143 2.09 0.39 6.31
C ARG A 143 2.26 -0.91 7.07
N VAL A 144 2.40 -0.82 8.38
CA VAL A 144 2.70 -1.95 9.26
C VAL A 144 1.88 -1.87 10.53
N LYS A 145 1.39 -3.02 11.01
CA LYS A 145 0.76 -3.13 12.33
C LYS A 145 1.81 -2.89 13.42
N ASN A 146 1.37 -2.35 14.56
CA ASN A 146 2.27 -1.94 15.63
C ASN A 146 3.13 -3.09 16.16
N ALA A 147 2.58 -4.30 16.30
CA ALA A 147 3.33 -5.48 16.75
C ALA A 147 4.57 -5.76 15.89
N SER A 148 4.48 -5.58 14.56
CA SER A 148 5.57 -5.82 13.61
C SER A 148 6.77 -4.90 13.79
N ILE A 149 6.62 -3.76 14.48
CA ILE A 149 7.70 -2.77 14.63
C ILE A 149 8.18 -2.60 16.07
N MET A 150 7.65 -3.38 17.02
CA MET A 150 8.07 -3.34 18.42
C MET A 150 9.55 -3.68 18.59
N ASN A 151 10.06 -4.59 17.75
CA ASN A 151 11.47 -4.98 17.73
C ASN A 151 12.28 -4.25 16.62
N GLY A 152 11.75 -3.14 16.11
CA GLY A 152 12.37 -2.39 15.01
C GLY A 152 12.07 -2.96 13.62
N ARG A 153 12.91 -2.61 12.63
CA ARG A 153 12.69 -2.96 11.21
C ARG A 153 12.69 -4.48 10.98
N GLU A 154 13.45 -5.22 11.77
CA GLU A 154 13.62 -6.68 11.64
C GLU A 154 12.33 -7.47 11.96
N GLY A 155 11.37 -6.86 12.66
CA GLY A 155 10.05 -7.47 12.90
C GLY A 155 9.07 -7.30 11.73
N ILE A 156 9.40 -6.44 10.75
CA ILE A 156 8.59 -6.28 9.54
C ILE A 156 8.90 -7.44 8.61
N ASP A 157 7.85 -8.06 8.07
CA ASP A 157 7.99 -9.10 7.06
C ASP A 157 8.91 -8.62 5.91
N PRO A 158 9.98 -9.37 5.60
CA PRO A 158 10.95 -8.94 4.59
C PRO A 158 10.29 -8.77 3.22
N ASN A 159 9.26 -9.53 2.88
CA ASN A 159 8.60 -9.43 1.58
C ASN A 159 7.96 -8.05 1.39
N CYS A 160 7.29 -7.51 2.41
CA CYS A 160 6.76 -6.13 2.33
C CYS A 160 7.84 -5.08 2.07
N THR A 161 9.06 -5.29 2.60
CA THR A 161 10.16 -4.35 2.36
C THR A 161 10.77 -4.52 0.97
N ILE A 162 10.91 -5.76 0.50
CA ILE A 162 11.43 -6.09 -0.83
C ILE A 162 10.47 -5.56 -1.90
N GLU A 163 9.18 -5.84 -1.77
CA GLU A 163 8.14 -5.36 -2.68
C GLU A 163 8.11 -3.83 -2.71
N PHE A 164 8.19 -3.17 -1.54
CA PHE A 164 8.19 -1.70 -1.49
C PHE A 164 9.42 -1.08 -2.15
N ASP A 165 10.60 -1.65 -1.90
CA ASP A 165 11.85 -1.19 -2.51
C ASP A 165 11.88 -1.44 -4.03
N GLY A 166 11.11 -2.42 -4.51
CA GLY A 166 10.95 -2.78 -5.94
C GLY A 166 10.07 -1.84 -6.77
N ILE A 167 9.24 -0.99 -6.15
CA ILE A 167 8.27 -0.13 -6.87
C ILE A 167 8.94 0.93 -7.75
N GLY A 168 10.19 1.29 -7.47
CA GLY A 168 11.02 2.18 -8.28
C GLY A 168 11.33 3.54 -7.65
N PRO A 169 10.34 4.35 -7.22
CA PRO A 169 10.60 5.59 -6.51
C PRO A 169 11.25 5.34 -5.15
N GLN A 170 12.29 6.10 -4.84
CA GLN A 170 12.98 5.98 -3.56
C GLN A 170 12.06 6.36 -2.39
N GLY A 171 11.88 5.44 -1.44
CA GLY A 171 11.17 5.68 -0.20
C GLY A 171 11.91 6.62 0.76
N GLN A 172 11.14 7.23 1.66
CA GLN A 172 11.62 8.00 2.80
C GLN A 172 10.99 7.47 4.10
N LEU A 173 11.80 7.15 5.11
CA LEU A 173 11.37 6.52 6.37
C LEU A 173 10.39 7.38 7.19
N ALA A 174 9.08 7.20 7.12
CA ALA A 174 8.10 7.98 7.90
C ALA A 174 8.13 7.68 9.41
N TYR A 175 8.51 6.46 9.78
CA TYR A 175 8.57 6.02 11.17
C TYR A 175 9.98 6.13 11.78
N LYS A 176 10.02 6.36 13.08
CA LYS A 176 11.19 6.27 13.97
C LYS A 176 10.73 5.71 15.32
N PRO A 177 11.59 5.08 16.13
CA PRO A 177 11.20 4.54 17.44
C PRO A 177 10.48 5.57 18.34
N ASP A 178 10.92 6.84 18.32
CA ASP A 178 10.29 7.94 19.07
C ASP A 178 8.82 8.21 18.69
N CYS A 179 8.35 7.75 17.52
CA CYS A 179 6.97 7.91 17.11
C CYS A 179 5.99 7.23 18.07
N GLN A 180 6.42 6.17 18.77
CA GLN A 180 5.61 5.49 19.79
C GLN A 180 5.12 6.44 20.89
N LYS A 181 5.84 7.54 21.16
CA LYS A 181 5.45 8.57 22.14
C LYS A 181 4.15 9.29 21.76
N ILE A 182 3.75 9.29 20.48
CA ILE A 182 2.47 9.85 20.03
C ILE A 182 1.30 9.03 20.58
N MET A 183 1.45 7.71 20.63
CA MET A 183 0.43 6.79 21.12
C MET A 183 0.53 6.59 22.63
N PHE A 184 1.74 6.64 23.18
CA PHE A 184 2.03 6.37 24.58
C PHE A 184 2.84 7.51 25.22
N PRO A 185 2.28 8.73 25.36
CA PRO A 185 3.01 9.90 25.86
C PRO A 185 3.50 9.78 27.31
N ARG A 186 3.11 8.73 28.04
CA ARG A 186 3.50 8.47 29.44
C ARG A 186 4.47 7.30 29.63
N LEU A 187 4.85 6.59 28.56
CA LEU A 187 5.87 5.54 28.66
C LEU A 187 7.24 6.19 28.45
N HIS A 188 7.81 6.69 29.55
CA HIS A 188 9.25 6.91 29.64
C HIS A 188 9.93 5.54 29.60
N PHE A 189 10.32 5.09 28.40
CA PHE A 189 11.35 4.06 28.30
C PHE A 189 12.64 4.69 28.81
N SER A 190 13.00 4.30 30.03
CA SER A 190 14.23 4.67 30.72
C SER A 190 15.39 3.81 30.25
#